data_AF-A0A956Q932-F1
#
_entry.id   AF-A0A956Q932-F1
#
_cell.length_a   1.000
_cell.length_b   1.000
_cell.length_c   1.000
_cell.angle_alpha   90.00
_cell.angle_beta   90.00
_cell.angle_gamma   90.00
#
_symmetry.space_group_name_H-M   'P 1'
#
loop_
_entity.id
_entity.type
_entity.pdbx_description
1 polymer ?
#
loop_
_entity_poly.entity_id
_entity_poly.type
_entity_poly.pdbx_seq_one_letter_code
_entity_poly.pdbx_strand_id
1 'polypeptide(L)'
;MSTSCASSSRTAKAFTLIEVLVASTLTLLLIGLCFSFLIPALRHSRHGAVQAELQQMATLSMRKLVDDIEKTNYSGISLCQDPVVLAIHPLVDVTPAGRRVYADELVVYFYDSANQVLKRRTWPPEPPAGIPVPGSEAALRLTGDQLKMFPGASSRARSMANSLVEFEITHAGTAGFLQLPLKVRMVTESGSGRERERFELVRTITLRNQL
;
A
#
# COMPACT_ATOMS: atom_id res chain seq x y z
N MET A 1 -9.00 -56.14 -61.75
CA MET A 1 -9.09 -55.38 -60.48
C MET A 1 -8.77 -53.94 -60.79
N SER A 2 -9.81 -53.10 -60.74
CA SER A 2 -9.82 -51.73 -61.23
C SER A 2 -9.71 -50.78 -60.04
N THR A 3 -8.58 -50.10 -59.90
CA THR A 3 -8.42 -49.00 -58.94
C THR A 3 -8.38 -47.69 -59.71
N SER A 4 -9.54 -47.03 -59.69
CA SER A 4 -9.82 -45.72 -60.25
C SER A 4 -8.95 -44.66 -59.57
N CYS A 5 -8.02 -44.06 -60.30
CA CYS A 5 -7.19 -42.96 -59.85
C CYS A 5 -7.88 -41.65 -60.26
N ALA A 6 -8.78 -41.14 -59.41
CA ALA A 6 -9.45 -39.86 -59.62
C ALA A 6 -8.47 -38.70 -59.37
N SER A 7 -7.88 -38.16 -60.43
CA SER A 7 -7.07 -36.94 -60.35
C SER A 7 -8.01 -35.75 -60.12
N SER A 8 -8.11 -35.30 -58.87
CA SER A 8 -8.76 -34.04 -58.51
C SER A 8 -7.92 -32.90 -59.06
N SER A 9 -8.30 -32.38 -60.24
CA SER A 9 -7.71 -31.19 -60.83
C SER A 9 -8.04 -29.99 -59.94
N ARG A 10 -7.08 -29.59 -59.09
CA ARG A 10 -7.14 -28.32 -58.35
C ARG A 10 -6.99 -27.19 -59.37
N THR A 11 -8.12 -26.63 -59.80
CA THR A 11 -8.15 -25.38 -60.55
C THR A 11 -7.69 -24.27 -59.61
N ALA A 12 -6.42 -23.89 -59.72
CA ALA A 12 -5.88 -22.68 -59.10
C ALA A 12 -6.55 -21.48 -59.79
N LYS A 13 -7.66 -21.00 -59.22
CA LYS A 13 -8.31 -19.76 -59.66
C LYS A 13 -7.34 -18.62 -59.36
N ALA A 14 -6.79 -18.02 -60.41
CA ALA A 14 -6.01 -16.80 -60.27
C ALA A 14 -6.95 -15.68 -59.78
N PHE A 15 -6.68 -15.16 -58.59
CA PHE A 15 -7.40 -14.02 -58.04
C PHE A 15 -7.22 -12.81 -58.95
N THR A 16 -8.31 -12.08 -59.22
CA THR A 16 -8.23 -10.86 -60.00
C THR A 16 -7.53 -9.78 -59.18
N LEU A 17 -6.67 -8.96 -59.82
CA LEU A 17 -5.92 -7.90 -59.15
C LEU A 17 -6.84 -6.92 -58.39
N ILE A 18 -8.06 -6.71 -58.91
CA ILE A 18 -9.07 -5.87 -58.28
C ILE A 18 -9.61 -6.46 -56.97
N GLU A 19 -9.77 -7.78 -56.89
CA GLU A 19 -10.25 -8.47 -55.69
C GLU A 19 -9.22 -8.38 -54.56
N VAL A 20 -7.93 -8.50 -54.88
CA VAL A 20 -6.85 -8.31 -53.92
C VAL A 20 -6.83 -6.87 -53.41
N LEU A 21 -7.04 -5.88 -54.28
CA LEU A 21 -7.06 -4.47 -53.90
C LEU A 21 -8.25 -4.14 -52.98
N VAL A 22 -9.44 -4.63 -53.29
CA VAL A 22 -10.63 -4.46 -52.43
C VAL A 22 -10.45 -5.19 -51.10
N ALA A 23 -9.97 -6.43 -51.10
CA ALA A 23 -9.73 -7.17 -49.86
C ALA A 23 -8.69 -6.46 -48.97
N SER A 24 -7.62 -5.92 -49.56
CA SER A 24 -6.59 -5.21 -48.82
C SER A 24 -7.11 -3.91 -48.18
N THR A 25 -7.93 -3.14 -48.89
CA THR A 25 -8.52 -1.88 -48.39
C THR A 25 -9.52 -2.14 -47.27
N LEU A 26 -10.38 -3.16 -47.42
CA LEU A 26 -11.31 -3.58 -46.37
C LEU A 26 -10.57 -4.08 -45.13
N THR A 27 -9.49 -4.85 -45.31
CA THR A 27 -8.66 -5.35 -44.21
C THR A 27 -7.98 -4.20 -43.47
N LEU A 28 -7.39 -3.24 -44.18
CA LEU A 28 -6.77 -2.05 -43.58
C LEU A 28 -7.80 -1.20 -42.82
N LEU A 29 -8.99 -1.01 -43.37
CA LEU A 29 -10.07 -0.28 -42.71
C LEU A 29 -10.49 -0.98 -41.41
N LEU A 30 -10.63 -2.30 -41.45
CA LEU A 30 -10.98 -3.10 -40.28
C LEU A 30 -9.89 -3.04 -39.20
N ILE A 31 -8.61 -3.14 -39.58
CA ILE A 31 -7.48 -2.99 -38.67
C ILE A 31 -7.46 -1.58 -38.05
N GLY A 32 -7.69 -0.53 -38.85
CA GLY A 32 -7.77 0.85 -38.37
C GLY A 32 -8.86 1.03 -37.31
N LEU A 33 -10.04 0.45 -37.56
CA LEU A 33 -11.15 0.46 -36.62
C LEU A 33 -10.84 -0.34 -35.34
N CYS A 34 -10.19 -1.50 -35.47
CA CYS A 34 -9.72 -2.25 -34.30
C CYS A 34 -8.77 -1.41 -33.45
N PHE A 35 -7.79 -0.73 -34.04
CA PHE A 35 -6.88 0.13 -33.28
C PHE A 35 -7.57 1.33 -32.63
N SER A 36 -8.55 1.94 -33.31
CA SER A 36 -9.29 3.08 -32.75
C SER A 36 -10.11 2.71 -31.50
N PHE A 37 -10.59 1.47 -31.40
CA PHE A 37 -11.32 1.00 -30.21
C PHE A 37 -10.42 0.36 -29.16
N LEU A 38 -9.42 -0.43 -29.58
CA LEU A 38 -8.59 -1.20 -28.67
C LEU A 38 -7.68 -0.30 -27.82
N ILE A 39 -7.09 0.76 -28.41
CA ILE A 39 -6.17 1.64 -27.67
C ILE A 39 -6.90 2.36 -26.52
N PRO A 40 -8.05 3.03 -26.72
CA PRO A 40 -8.81 3.63 -25.63
C PRO A 40 -9.28 2.61 -24.58
N ALA A 41 -9.74 1.43 -25.01
CA ALA A 41 -10.17 0.39 -24.09
C ALA A 41 -9.03 -0.08 -23.18
N LEU A 42 -7.83 -0.29 -23.73
CA LEU A 42 -6.63 -0.65 -22.97
C LEU A 42 -6.21 0.48 -22.02
N ARG A 43 -6.30 1.74 -22.44
CA ARG A 43 -6.01 2.89 -21.56
C ARG A 43 -6.97 2.92 -20.37
N HIS A 44 -8.28 2.85 -20.63
CA HIS A 44 -9.30 2.87 -19.58
C HIS A 44 -9.15 1.70 -18.61
N SER A 45 -8.84 0.51 -19.13
CA SER A 45 -8.56 -0.67 -18.30
C SER A 45 -7.33 -0.48 -17.39
N ARG A 46 -6.26 0.17 -17.87
CA ARG A 46 -5.09 0.47 -17.05
C ARG A 46 -5.40 1.43 -15.91
N HIS A 47 -6.20 2.46 -16.14
CA HIS A 47 -6.62 3.39 -15.08
C HIS A 47 -7.38 2.66 -13.97
N GLY A 48 -8.38 1.85 -14.34
CA GLY A 48 -9.13 1.06 -13.36
C GLY A 48 -8.24 0.12 -12.54
N ALA A 49 -7.24 -0.50 -13.17
CA ALA A 49 -6.30 -1.37 -12.48
C ALA A 49 -5.43 -0.61 -11.46
N VAL A 50 -4.89 0.55 -11.84
CA VAL A 50 -4.06 1.40 -10.97
C VAL A 50 -4.88 1.90 -9.78
N GLN A 51 -6.11 2.37 -10.00
CA GLN A 51 -6.98 2.82 -8.93
C GLN A 51 -7.28 1.70 -7.92
N ALA A 52 -7.59 0.50 -8.42
CA ALA A 52 -7.85 -0.66 -7.57
C ALA A 52 -6.62 -1.07 -6.76
N GLU A 53 -5.42 -1.02 -7.36
CA GLU A 53 -4.16 -1.31 -6.68
C GLU A 53 -3.89 -0.32 -5.53
N LEU A 54 -4.04 0.99 -5.77
CA LEU A 54 -3.88 2.02 -4.74
C LEU A 54 -4.86 1.81 -3.58
N GLN A 55 -6.13 1.58 -3.89
CA GLN A 55 -7.16 1.33 -2.87
C GLN A 55 -6.83 0.09 -2.05
N GLN A 56 -6.44 -1.00 -2.70
CA GLN A 56 -6.09 -2.24 -2.03
C GLN A 56 -4.87 -2.05 -1.12
N MET A 57 -3.82 -1.41 -1.61
CA MET A 57 -2.60 -1.16 -0.85
C MET A 57 -2.85 -0.24 0.37
N ALA A 58 -3.60 0.85 0.18
CA ALA A 58 -4.00 1.75 1.26
C ALA A 58 -4.85 1.01 2.31
N THR A 59 -5.81 0.19 1.86
CA THR A 59 -6.67 -0.60 2.74
C THR A 59 -5.87 -1.64 3.55
N LEU A 60 -4.96 -2.37 2.90
CA LEU A 60 -4.10 -3.35 3.57
C LEU A 60 -3.14 -2.70 4.56
N SER A 61 -2.54 -1.57 4.19
CA SER A 61 -1.63 -0.81 5.06
C SER A 61 -2.34 -0.27 6.28
N MET A 62 -3.52 0.34 6.07
CA MET A 62 -4.36 0.84 7.15
C MET A 62 -4.81 -0.29 8.07
N ARG A 63 -5.27 -1.42 7.51
CA ARG A 63 -5.66 -2.59 8.30
C ARG A 63 -4.51 -3.08 9.17
N LYS A 64 -3.32 -3.24 8.59
CA LYS A 64 -2.15 -3.71 9.33
C LYS A 64 -1.73 -2.73 10.43
N LEU A 65 -1.80 -1.42 10.17
CA LEU A 65 -1.54 -0.39 11.16
C LEU A 65 -2.57 -0.45 12.30
N VAL A 66 -3.86 -0.57 11.98
CA VAL A 66 -4.94 -0.72 12.97
C VAL A 66 -4.73 -2.00 13.81
N ASP A 67 -4.46 -3.14 13.16
CA ASP A 67 -4.21 -4.41 13.83
C ASP A 67 -3.03 -4.31 14.81
N ASP A 68 -1.99 -3.54 14.48
CA ASP A 68 -0.84 -3.33 15.36
C ASP A 68 -1.19 -2.36 16.51
N ILE A 69 -1.98 -1.30 16.25
CA ILE A 69 -2.46 -0.36 17.29
C ILE A 69 -3.41 -1.07 18.28
N GLU A 70 -4.28 -1.94 17.81
CA GLU A 70 -5.22 -2.69 18.67
C GLU A 70 -4.52 -3.67 19.60
N LYS A 71 -3.29 -4.08 19.27
CA LYS A 71 -2.46 -4.94 20.12
C LYS A 71 -1.81 -4.19 21.28
N THR A 72 -1.98 -2.88 21.43
CA THR A 72 -1.41 -2.14 22.55
C THR A 72 -2.49 -1.42 23.35
N ASN A 73 -2.10 -0.86 24.49
CA ASN A 73 -2.85 0.17 25.20
C ASN A 73 -2.25 1.56 24.94
N TYR A 74 -2.85 2.58 25.56
CA TYR A 74 -2.43 3.97 25.37
C TYR A 74 -0.98 4.22 25.81
N SER A 75 -0.50 3.50 26.83
CA SER A 75 0.86 3.69 27.36
C SER A 75 1.94 3.13 26.44
N GLY A 76 1.61 2.15 25.60
CA GLY A 76 2.51 1.58 24.60
C GLY A 76 2.53 2.32 23.27
N ILE A 77 1.85 3.46 23.13
CA ILE A 77 1.87 4.28 21.91
C ILE A 77 2.72 5.52 22.11
N SER A 78 3.65 5.75 21.19
CA SER A 78 4.44 6.98 21.11
C SER A 78 4.28 7.59 19.72
N LEU A 79 3.99 8.89 19.64
CA LEU A 79 3.69 9.60 18.40
C LEU A 79 4.53 10.86 18.28
N CYS A 80 5.09 11.09 17.11
CA CYS A 80 5.68 12.35 16.67
C CYS A 80 4.97 12.77 15.38
N GLN A 81 4.62 14.06 15.25
CA GLN A 81 3.96 14.58 14.05
C GLN A 81 4.94 15.22 13.05
N ASP A 82 6.15 15.55 13.50
CA ASP A 82 7.17 16.18 12.65
C ASP A 82 8.56 15.59 12.97
N PRO A 83 9.02 14.58 12.20
CA PRO A 83 8.31 13.88 11.14
C PRO A 83 7.23 12.94 11.71
N VAL A 84 6.30 12.51 10.85
CA VAL A 84 5.21 11.61 11.28
C VAL A 84 5.77 10.22 11.56
N VAL A 85 5.91 9.89 12.85
CA VAL A 85 6.44 8.62 13.35
C VAL A 85 5.53 8.11 14.47
N LEU A 86 5.10 6.86 14.35
CA LEU A 86 4.29 6.14 15.32
C LEU A 86 5.06 4.90 15.78
N ALA A 87 5.40 4.83 17.07
CA ALA A 87 5.93 3.63 17.69
C ALA A 87 4.85 2.97 18.55
N ILE A 88 4.76 1.65 18.45
CA ILE A 88 3.79 0.81 19.12
C ILE A 88 4.56 -0.27 19.88
N HIS A 89 4.26 -0.43 21.16
CA HIS A 89 4.76 -1.51 22.03
C HIS A 89 3.64 -2.52 22.26
N PRO A 90 3.62 -3.64 21.51
CA PRO A 90 2.52 -4.60 21.58
C PRO A 90 2.40 -5.23 22.97
N LEU A 91 1.17 -5.43 23.42
CA LEU A 91 0.81 -6.29 24.52
C LEU A 91 0.70 -7.73 24.01
N VAL A 92 1.42 -8.65 24.66
CA VAL A 92 1.44 -10.07 24.28
C VAL A 92 0.47 -10.86 25.15
N ASP A 93 0.49 -10.60 26.45
CA ASP A 93 -0.29 -11.38 27.41
C ASP A 93 -0.70 -10.55 28.64
N VAL A 94 -1.62 -11.09 29.42
CA VAL A 94 -2.00 -10.59 30.74
C VAL A 94 -1.87 -11.75 31.71
N THR A 95 -0.93 -11.62 32.64
CA THR A 95 -0.70 -12.64 33.68
C THR A 95 -1.96 -12.86 34.54
N PRO A 96 -2.10 -14.00 35.24
CA PRO A 96 -3.22 -14.25 36.15
C PRO A 96 -3.37 -13.20 37.28
N ALA A 97 -2.29 -12.50 37.62
CA ALA A 97 -2.28 -11.40 38.58
C ALA A 97 -2.81 -10.07 37.99
N GLY A 98 -3.27 -10.06 36.73
CA GLY A 98 -3.70 -8.86 36.00
C GLY A 98 -2.55 -7.99 35.49
N ARG A 99 -1.29 -8.41 35.65
CA ARG A 99 -0.12 -7.68 35.13
C ARG A 99 -0.01 -7.89 33.62
N ARG A 100 0.13 -6.79 32.89
CA ARG A 100 0.35 -6.75 31.44
C ARG A 100 1.77 -7.17 31.08
N VAL A 101 1.91 -8.00 30.06
CA VAL A 101 3.19 -8.46 29.50
C VAL A 101 3.32 -7.91 28.09
N TYR A 102 4.31 -7.06 27.88
CA TYR A 102 4.60 -6.48 26.57
C TYR A 102 5.56 -7.36 25.77
N ALA A 103 5.57 -7.17 24.46
CA ALA A 103 6.51 -7.83 23.57
C ALA A 103 7.92 -7.26 23.77
N ASP A 104 8.95 -8.07 23.58
CA ASP A 104 10.34 -7.59 23.54
C ASP A 104 10.68 -6.90 22.20
N GLU A 105 9.67 -6.29 21.55
CA GLU A 105 9.80 -5.58 20.27
C GLU A 105 8.89 -4.35 20.20
N LEU A 106 9.37 -3.32 19.50
CA LEU A 106 8.60 -2.16 19.06
C LEU A 106 8.30 -2.27 17.58
N VAL A 107 7.06 -1.97 17.21
CA VAL A 107 6.64 -1.77 15.83
C VAL A 107 6.63 -0.27 15.55
N VAL A 108 7.42 0.17 14.58
CA VAL A 108 7.56 1.58 14.23
C VAL A 108 7.07 1.81 12.80
N TYR A 109 6.13 2.72 12.66
CA TYR A 109 5.67 3.27 11.40
C TYR A 109 6.24 4.67 11.23
N PHE A 110 6.76 4.99 10.06
CA PHE A 110 7.22 6.33 9.75
C PHE A 110 6.92 6.68 8.29
N TYR A 111 6.50 7.92 8.08
CA TYR A 111 6.24 8.45 6.75
C TYR A 111 7.50 9.10 6.19
N ASP A 112 7.98 8.57 5.08
CA ASP A 112 9.08 9.13 4.30
C ASP A 112 8.49 10.06 3.25
N SER A 113 8.43 11.36 3.57
CA SER A 113 7.83 12.38 2.70
C SER A 113 8.62 12.62 1.41
N ALA A 114 9.94 12.38 1.43
CA ALA A 114 10.79 12.51 0.25
C ALA A 114 10.47 11.44 -0.79
N ASN A 115 10.22 10.21 -0.33
CA ASN A 115 9.91 9.07 -1.20
C ASN A 115 8.40 8.80 -1.33
N GLN A 116 7.54 9.51 -0.60
CA GLN A 116 6.09 9.28 -0.57
C GLN A 116 5.71 7.84 -0.18
N VAL A 117 6.39 7.31 0.85
CA VAL A 117 6.23 5.91 1.29
C VAL A 117 5.97 5.83 2.79
N LEU A 118 4.97 5.04 3.19
CA LEU A 118 4.81 4.61 4.57
C LEU A 118 5.66 3.36 4.81
N LYS A 119 6.62 3.46 5.74
CA LYS A 119 7.51 2.36 6.11
C LYS A 119 7.12 1.79 7.46
N ARG A 120 7.26 0.48 7.62
CA ARG A 120 7.11 -0.26 8.87
C ARG A 120 8.43 -0.96 9.21
N ARG A 121 8.85 -0.87 10.46
CA ARG A 121 10.03 -1.53 11.01
C ARG A 121 9.68 -2.20 12.33
N THR A 122 10.36 -3.27 12.66
CA THR A 122 10.35 -3.90 13.98
C THR A 122 11.74 -3.75 14.60
N TRP A 123 11.82 -3.43 15.90
CA TRP A 123 13.05 -3.27 16.68
C TRP A 123 12.89 -4.07 17.98
N PRO A 124 13.77 -5.01 18.39
CA PRO A 124 14.97 -5.67 17.81
C PRO A 124 14.96 -6.06 16.33
N PRO A 125 16.11 -6.01 15.59
CA PRO A 125 17.51 -6.14 16.08
C PRO A 125 18.47 -4.93 16.07
N GLU A 126 18.21 -3.83 15.36
CA GLU A 126 19.13 -2.66 15.30
C GLU A 126 18.41 -1.34 15.60
N PRO A 127 18.52 -0.79 16.83
CA PRO A 127 17.94 0.50 17.16
C PRO A 127 18.88 1.63 16.75
N PRO A 128 18.35 2.85 16.55
CA PRO A 128 19.15 4.06 16.70
C PRO A 128 19.84 4.10 18.07
N ALA A 129 21.08 4.60 18.12
CA ALA A 129 21.81 4.77 19.38
C ALA A 129 21.03 5.65 20.37
N GLY A 130 20.99 5.26 21.65
CA GLY A 130 20.31 6.01 22.70
C GLY A 130 18.82 5.69 22.89
N ILE A 131 18.29 4.70 22.17
CA ILE A 131 16.94 4.16 22.42
C ILE A 131 17.04 2.94 23.33
N PRO A 132 16.27 2.89 24.44
CA PRO A 132 16.26 1.73 25.33
C PRO A 132 15.69 0.49 24.65
N VAL A 133 16.11 -0.68 25.11
CA VAL A 133 15.58 -1.96 24.65
C VAL A 133 14.17 -2.14 25.22
N PRO A 134 13.16 -2.48 24.40
CA PRO A 134 11.84 -2.83 24.90
C PRO A 134 11.93 -4.02 25.85
N GLY A 135 11.24 -3.94 26.98
CA GLY A 135 11.15 -5.01 27.95
C GLY A 135 9.69 -5.37 28.24
N SER A 136 9.47 -6.60 28.68
CA SER A 136 8.12 -7.15 28.88
C SER A 136 7.35 -6.58 30.07
N GLU A 137 8.03 -5.95 31.03
CA GLU A 137 7.44 -5.56 32.32
C GLU A 137 6.60 -4.27 32.30
N ALA A 138 6.88 -3.37 31.36
CA ALA A 138 6.26 -2.06 31.28
C ALA A 138 6.22 -1.54 29.84
N ALA A 139 5.22 -0.71 29.54
CA ALA A 139 5.15 -0.05 28.25
C ALA A 139 6.35 0.87 28.03
N LEU A 140 7.10 0.65 26.95
CA LEU A 140 8.15 1.56 26.54
C LEU A 140 7.53 2.74 25.79
N ARG A 141 7.68 3.94 26.37
CA ARG A 141 7.23 5.19 25.76
C ARG A 141 8.43 6.02 25.32
N LEU A 142 8.47 6.35 24.04
CA LEU A 142 9.54 7.12 23.42
C LEU A 142 9.19 8.60 23.38
N THR A 143 10.21 9.44 23.57
CA THR A 143 10.10 10.88 23.38
C THR A 143 10.07 11.23 21.89
N GLY A 144 9.59 12.43 21.56
CA GLY A 144 9.59 12.93 20.17
C GLY A 144 11.00 12.92 19.56
N ASP A 145 12.02 13.26 20.34
CA ASP A 145 13.41 13.29 19.88
C ASP A 145 13.96 11.89 19.60
N GLN A 146 13.59 10.89 20.40
CA GLN A 146 13.92 9.49 20.11
C GLN A 146 13.19 8.98 18.85
N LEU A 147 11.93 9.38 18.65
CA LEU A 147 11.15 8.99 17.46
C LEU A 147 11.76 9.56 16.16
N LYS A 148 12.31 10.78 16.22
CA LYS A 148 13.02 11.42 15.09
C LYS A 148 14.25 10.65 14.61
N MET A 149 14.80 9.75 15.42
CA MET A 149 15.98 8.97 15.05
C MET A 149 15.67 7.78 14.11
N PHE A 150 14.41 7.31 14.06
CA PHE A 150 14.07 6.11 13.27
C PHE A 150 14.17 6.27 11.76
N PRO A 151 13.70 7.38 11.14
CA PRO A 151 13.80 7.57 9.70
C PRO A 151 15.24 7.53 9.17
N GLY A 152 16.21 7.99 9.97
CA GLY A 152 17.64 8.03 9.59
C GLY A 152 18.42 6.74 9.85
N ALA A 153 17.86 5.78 10.58
CA ALA A 153 18.56 4.54 10.89
C ALA A 153 18.62 3.58 9.68
N SER A 154 19.79 2.95 9.48
CA SER A 154 20.15 2.12 8.33
C SER A 154 19.44 0.76 8.25
N SER A 155 18.65 0.39 9.25
CA SER A 155 18.05 -0.94 9.33
C SER A 155 16.93 -1.14 8.29
N ARG A 156 16.72 -2.40 7.89
CA ARG A 156 15.76 -2.75 6.83
C ARG A 156 14.33 -2.39 7.26
N ALA A 157 13.69 -1.47 6.54
CA ALA A 157 12.27 -1.14 6.72
C ALA A 157 11.44 -1.72 5.57
N ARG A 158 10.26 -2.24 5.89
CA ARG A 158 9.31 -2.75 4.90
C ARG A 158 8.44 -1.59 4.39
N SER A 159 8.34 -1.44 3.08
CA SER A 159 7.36 -0.54 2.47
C SER A 159 5.95 -1.12 2.67
N MET A 160 5.03 -0.30 3.19
CA MET A 160 3.63 -0.67 3.42
C MET A 160 2.74 -0.10 2.31
N ALA A 161 2.84 1.22 2.11
CA ALA A 161 2.15 1.94 1.05
C ALA A 161 3.14 2.83 0.30
N ASN A 162 3.04 2.86 -1.03
CA ASN A 162 3.73 3.81 -1.89
C ASN A 162 2.75 4.89 -2.39
N SER A 163 3.26 5.87 -3.13
CA SER A 163 2.46 6.92 -3.75
C SER A 163 1.60 7.68 -2.73
N LEU A 164 2.14 7.85 -1.52
CA LEU A 164 1.46 8.47 -0.40
C LEU A 164 1.81 9.96 -0.35
N VAL A 165 0.80 10.81 -0.49
CA VAL A 165 0.98 12.27 -0.51
C VAL A 165 0.83 12.86 0.87
N GLU A 166 -0.17 12.39 1.62
CA GLU A 166 -0.43 12.83 2.99
C GLU A 166 -0.60 11.61 3.90
N PHE A 167 0.07 11.64 5.04
CA PHE A 167 -0.13 10.70 6.14
C PHE A 167 -0.18 11.47 7.44
N GLU A 168 -1.28 11.33 8.15
CA GLU A 168 -1.53 12.11 9.35
C GLU A 168 -2.14 11.23 10.43
N ILE A 169 -1.64 11.38 11.65
CA ILE A 169 -2.21 10.75 12.84
C ILE A 169 -2.59 11.88 13.80
N THR A 170 -3.89 12.09 13.96
CA THR A 170 -4.46 13.07 14.88
C THR A 170 -5.05 12.36 16.09
N HIS A 171 -5.07 13.06 17.22
CA HIS A 171 -5.65 12.58 18.47
C HIS A 171 -6.36 13.74 19.16
N ALA A 172 -7.37 13.45 19.98
CA ALA A 172 -8.20 14.48 20.60
C ALA A 172 -7.53 15.22 21.79
N GLY A 173 -6.22 15.02 21.99
CA GLY A 173 -5.52 15.38 23.23
C GLY A 173 -4.53 16.53 23.05
N THR A 174 -4.18 17.18 24.16
CA THR A 174 -3.13 18.21 24.22
C THR A 174 -1.73 17.60 24.15
N ALA A 175 -0.75 18.39 23.69
CA ALA A 175 0.64 17.97 23.53
C ALA A 175 1.17 17.24 24.78
N GLY A 176 1.47 15.94 24.64
CA GLY A 176 1.96 15.08 25.73
C GLY A 176 0.95 14.04 26.24
N PHE A 177 -0.35 14.30 26.11
CA PHE A 177 -1.41 13.34 26.44
C PHE A 177 -2.15 12.87 25.18
N LEU A 178 -1.84 11.65 24.77
CA LEU A 178 -2.52 10.99 23.67
C LEU A 178 -3.92 10.61 24.14
N GLN A 179 -4.94 11.33 23.65
CA GLN A 179 -6.35 11.04 23.94
C GLN A 179 -6.97 10.30 22.77
N LEU A 180 -7.73 9.27 23.10
CA LEU A 180 -8.51 8.52 22.13
C LEU A 180 -9.79 9.29 21.76
N PRO A 181 -10.32 9.09 20.55
CA PRO A 181 -9.83 8.18 19.51
C PRO A 181 -8.64 8.72 18.72
N LEU A 182 -7.84 7.81 18.15
CA LEU A 182 -6.85 8.14 17.14
C LEU A 182 -7.52 8.24 15.77
N LYS A 183 -7.26 9.30 15.01
CA LYS A 183 -7.73 9.42 13.63
C LYS A 183 -6.52 9.36 12.70
N VAL A 184 -6.46 8.29 11.91
CA VAL A 184 -5.43 8.06 10.90
C VAL A 184 -5.99 8.41 9.54
N ARG A 185 -5.31 9.31 8.83
CA ARG A 185 -5.66 9.77 7.50
C ARG A 185 -4.52 9.43 6.54
N MET A 186 -4.87 8.74 5.46
CA MET A 186 -3.95 8.27 4.43
C MET A 186 -4.47 8.76 3.08
N VAL A 187 -3.66 9.53 2.35
CA VAL A 187 -3.98 10.02 1.02
C VAL A 187 -2.94 9.50 0.04
N THR A 188 -3.38 8.70 -0.92
CA THR A 188 -2.55 8.23 -2.03
C THR A 188 -2.92 8.95 -3.32
N GLU A 189 -1.93 9.23 -4.16
CA GLU A 189 -2.13 9.84 -5.47
C GLU A 189 -1.31 9.08 -6.51
N SER A 190 -1.93 8.69 -7.63
CA SER A 190 -1.23 8.09 -8.77
C SER A 190 -1.53 8.85 -10.04
N GLY A 191 -0.57 8.80 -10.97
CA GLY A 191 -0.65 9.45 -12.26
C GLY A 191 0.39 10.55 -12.45
N SER A 192 0.69 10.85 -13.71
CA SER A 192 1.57 11.93 -14.12
C SER A 192 0.80 12.90 -15.00
N GLY A 193 0.78 14.19 -14.65
CA GLY A 193 0.14 15.23 -15.48
C GLY A 193 -1.31 15.53 -15.11
N ARG A 194 -2.20 15.64 -16.11
CA ARG A 194 -3.61 16.07 -15.97
C ARG A 194 -4.53 15.02 -15.36
N GLU A 195 -4.14 13.75 -15.39
CA GLU A 195 -4.92 12.64 -14.84
C GLU A 195 -4.25 12.18 -13.54
N ARG A 196 -4.60 12.86 -12.44
CA ARG A 196 -4.20 12.50 -11.07
C ARG A 196 -5.38 11.86 -10.39
N GLU A 197 -5.21 10.60 -10.01
CA GLU A 197 -6.20 9.86 -9.25
C GLU A 197 -5.83 9.95 -7.77
N ARG A 198 -6.70 10.58 -6.99
CA ARG A 198 -6.53 10.73 -5.55
C ARG A 198 -7.48 9.79 -4.82
N PHE A 199 -6.94 9.02 -3.89
CA PHE A 199 -7.72 8.19 -2.98
C PHE A 199 -7.42 8.57 -1.54
N GLU A 200 -8.46 8.76 -0.74
CA GLU A 200 -8.37 9.14 0.66
C GLU A 200 -9.05 8.07 1.52
N LEU A 201 -8.32 7.62 2.54
CA LEU A 201 -8.78 6.67 3.54
C LEU A 201 -8.60 7.28 4.93
N VAL A 202 -9.72 7.43 5.65
CA VAL A 202 -9.75 7.92 7.02
C VAL A 202 -10.29 6.83 7.93
N ARG A 203 -9.58 6.54 9.02
CA ARG A 203 -10.03 5.61 10.05
C ARG A 203 -9.88 6.22 11.44
N THR A 204 -10.94 6.08 12.22
CA THR A 204 -10.97 6.41 13.64
C THR A 204 -10.80 5.12 14.43
N ILE A 205 -9.80 5.09 15.30
CA ILE A 205 -9.38 3.92 16.07
C ILE A 205 -9.60 4.20 17.55
N THR A 206 -10.33 3.30 18.21
CA THR A 206 -10.47 3.26 19.65
C THR A 206 -9.68 2.06 20.17
N LEU A 207 -8.86 2.27 21.21
CA LEU A 207 -8.15 1.15 21.82
C LEU A 207 -9.12 0.30 22.62
N ARG A 208 -8.98 -1.01 22.48
CA ARG A 208 -9.77 -2.00 23.24
C ARG A 208 -9.29 -2.13 24.69
N ASN A 209 -8.00 -1.93 24.93
CA ASN A 209 -7.34 -2.16 26.22
C ASN A 209 -7.15 -0.84 26.99
N GLN A 210 -8.24 -0.24 27.48
CA GLN A 210 -8.20 1.07 28.17
C GLN A 210 -8.05 0.99 29.70
N LEU A 211 -8.24 -0.19 30.30
CA LEU A 211 -8.24 -0.41 31.76
C LEU A 211 -6.96 -1.07 32.22
#